data_AF-C6ACC3-F1
#
_entry.id   AF-C6ACC3-F1
#
_cell.length_a   1.000
_cell.length_b   1.000
_cell.length_c   1.000
_cell.angle_alpha   90.00
_cell.angle_beta   90.00
_cell.angle_gamma   90.00
#
_symmetry.space_group_name_H-M   'P 1'
#
loop_
_entity.id
_entity.type
_entity.pdbx_description
1 polymer ?
#
loop_
_entity_poly.entity_id
_entity_poly.type
_entity_poly.pdbx_seq_one_letter_code
_entity_poly.pdbx_strand_id
1 'polypeptide(L)'
;MKSQSLKNSSSLKVILEQRKKKRLLIILLCCLVMTVAVSLIVYAMRHAVSFFRMPSEITREDILTGRPLRLGGFVEKKTVQYVGERGVIFFVTDNKKHEKVVFNGALPDLFREGQGVIVEGHFDKQGFFVGTRILAKHDETYMPKETADRLKKHYIMEK
;
A
#
# COMPACT_ATOMS: atom_id res chain seq x y z
N MET A 1 14.27 -42.94 66.62
CA MET A 1 14.59 -42.92 65.18
C MET A 1 13.44 -42.33 64.34
N LYS A 2 12.96 -41.09 64.63
CA LYS A 2 11.77 -40.48 63.98
C LYS A 2 11.92 -39.01 63.53
N SER A 3 13.06 -38.34 63.75
CA SER A 3 13.19 -36.89 63.47
C SER A 3 13.63 -36.53 62.03
N GLN A 4 14.02 -37.51 61.20
CA GLN A 4 14.47 -37.24 59.82
C GLN A 4 13.32 -37.09 58.79
N SER A 5 12.11 -37.58 59.10
CA SER A 5 10.98 -37.62 58.15
C SER A 5 10.33 -36.25 57.89
N LEU A 6 10.32 -35.35 58.90
CA LEU A 6 9.65 -34.04 58.79
C LEU A 6 10.48 -32.98 58.05
N LYS A 7 11.81 -33.13 57.97
CA LYS A 7 12.70 -32.18 57.29
C LYS A 7 12.67 -32.33 55.76
N ASN A 8 12.30 -33.52 55.28
CA ASN A 8 12.35 -33.88 53.85
C ASN A 8 11.09 -33.43 53.08
N SER A 9 9.93 -33.31 53.74
CA SER A 9 8.70 -32.85 53.08
C SER A 9 8.71 -31.34 52.80
N SER A 10 9.33 -30.55 53.67
CA SER A 10 9.52 -29.11 53.49
C SER A 10 10.52 -28.79 52.38
N SER A 11 11.63 -29.54 52.28
CA SER A 11 12.64 -29.33 51.24
C SER A 11 12.11 -29.69 49.85
N LEU A 12 11.33 -30.78 49.72
CA LEU A 12 10.68 -31.16 48.46
C LEU A 12 9.67 -30.12 47.97
N LYS A 13 8.88 -29.54 48.87
CA LYS A 13 7.96 -28.44 48.55
C LYS A 13 8.73 -27.22 48.04
N VAL A 14 9.81 -26.82 48.71
CA VAL A 14 10.65 -25.68 48.28
C VAL A 14 11.24 -25.92 46.88
N ILE A 15 11.73 -27.12 46.59
CA ILE A 15 12.29 -27.47 45.27
C ILE A 15 11.20 -27.45 44.18
N LEU A 16 10.01 -27.98 44.47
CA LEU A 16 8.87 -27.95 43.55
C LEU A 16 8.40 -26.51 43.29
N GLU A 17 8.31 -25.67 44.32
CA GLU A 17 7.98 -24.25 44.20
C GLU A 17 9.06 -23.47 43.42
N GLN A 18 10.34 -23.77 43.63
CA GLN A 18 11.43 -23.20 42.83
C GLN A 18 11.36 -23.62 41.35
N ARG A 19 11.01 -24.87 41.06
CA ARG A 19 10.80 -25.35 39.68
C ARG A 19 9.60 -24.69 39.01
N LYS A 20 8.48 -24.51 39.74
CA LYS A 20 7.31 -23.77 39.27
C LYS A 20 7.64 -22.31 38.97
N LYS A 21 8.36 -21.62 39.86
CA LYS A 21 8.82 -20.24 39.65
C LYS A 21 9.76 -20.13 38.45
N LYS A 22 10.70 -21.05 38.27
CA LYS A 22 11.60 -21.09 37.09
C LYS A 22 10.82 -21.30 35.79
N ARG A 23 9.86 -22.24 35.76
CA ARG A 23 8.98 -22.44 34.60
C ARG A 23 8.14 -21.20 34.29
N LEU A 24 7.57 -20.56 35.31
CA LEU A 24 6.83 -19.31 35.16
C LEU A 24 7.72 -18.19 34.60
N LEU A 25 8.96 -18.07 35.09
CA LEU A 25 9.96 -17.11 34.59
C LEU A 25 10.29 -17.34 33.12
N ILE A 26 10.47 -18.61 32.70
CA ILE A 26 10.73 -18.96 31.31
C ILE A 26 9.52 -18.61 30.43
N ILE A 27 8.30 -18.94 30.87
CA ILE A 27 7.07 -18.61 30.14
C ILE A 27 6.93 -17.08 30.00
N LEU A 28 7.19 -16.33 31.07
CA LEU A 28 7.10 -14.88 31.07
C LEU A 28 8.17 -14.24 30.18
N LEU A 29 9.39 -14.79 30.18
CA LEU A 29 10.46 -14.37 29.27
C LEU A 29 10.08 -14.64 27.81
N CYS A 30 9.57 -15.82 27.49
CA CYS A 30 9.08 -16.14 26.15
C CYS A 30 7.93 -15.20 25.73
N CYS A 31 7.00 -14.92 26.65
CA CYS A 31 5.90 -13.99 26.41
C CYS A 31 6.43 -12.59 26.10
N LEU A 32 7.38 -12.09 26.91
CA LEU A 32 8.02 -10.79 26.72
C LEU A 32 8.70 -10.71 25.34
N VAL A 33 9.49 -11.73 24.97
CA VAL A 33 10.16 -11.79 23.67
C VAL A 33 9.14 -11.78 22.52
N MET A 34 8.06 -12.56 22.65
CA MET A 34 6.97 -12.55 21.66
C MET A 34 6.28 -11.19 21.55
N THR A 35 6.00 -10.52 22.66
CA THR A 35 5.40 -9.18 22.66
C THR A 35 6.30 -8.17 21.97
N VAL A 36 7.61 -8.22 22.24
CA VAL A 36 8.59 -7.34 21.58
C VAL A 36 8.65 -7.61 20.08
N ALA A 37 8.71 -8.88 19.68
CA ALA A 37 8.74 -9.27 18.26
C ALA A 37 7.49 -8.78 17.51
N VAL A 38 6.29 -9.02 18.06
CA VAL A 38 5.02 -8.55 17.47
C VAL A 38 4.98 -7.02 17.38
N SER A 39 5.43 -6.33 18.43
CA SER A 39 5.48 -4.86 18.45
C SER A 39 6.40 -4.31 17.36
N LEU A 40 7.56 -4.93 17.15
CA LEU A 40 8.48 -4.55 16.08
C LEU A 40 7.88 -4.79 14.70
N ILE A 41 7.20 -5.93 14.49
CA ILE A 41 6.52 -6.24 13.21
C ILE A 41 5.44 -5.18 12.93
N VAL A 42 4.58 -4.89 13.91
CA VAL A 42 3.53 -3.87 13.76
C VAL A 42 4.16 -2.51 13.46
N TYR A 43 5.20 -2.11 14.18
CA TYR A 43 5.91 -0.86 13.95
C TYR A 43 6.48 -0.75 12.53
N ALA A 44 7.13 -1.80 12.04
CA ALA A 44 7.68 -1.84 10.69
C ALA A 44 6.58 -1.75 9.61
N MET A 45 5.43 -2.38 9.82
CA MET A 45 4.31 -2.34 8.87
C MET A 45 3.65 -0.97 8.76
N ARG A 46 3.73 -0.09 9.77
CA ARG A 46 3.07 1.23 9.74
C ARG A 46 3.51 2.11 8.56
N HIS A 47 4.72 1.90 8.05
CA HIS A 47 5.27 2.66 6.92
C HIS A 47 5.15 1.94 5.56
N ALA A 48 4.75 0.67 5.54
CA ALA A 48 4.67 -0.14 4.33
C ALA A 48 3.33 -0.01 3.58
N VAL A 49 2.30 0.56 4.22
CA VAL A 49 0.97 0.66 3.63
C VAL A 49 0.86 1.92 2.78
N SER A 50 0.88 1.76 1.46
CA SER A 50 0.51 2.83 0.52
C SER A 50 -1.01 3.04 0.57
N PHE A 51 -1.46 4.20 1.01
CA PHE A 51 -2.89 4.50 1.09
C PHE A 51 -3.43 4.85 -0.30
N PHE A 52 -4.61 4.35 -0.65
CA PHE A 52 -5.33 4.77 -1.84
C PHE A 52 -6.36 5.83 -1.47
N ARG A 53 -6.37 6.95 -2.21
CA ARG A 53 -7.32 8.05 -2.00
C ARG A 53 -7.81 8.57 -3.34
N MET A 54 -9.09 8.95 -3.39
CA MET A 54 -9.64 9.76 -4.47
C MET A 54 -9.47 11.26 -4.15
N PRO A 55 -9.46 12.16 -5.16
CA PRO A 55 -9.42 13.61 -4.96
C PRO A 55 -10.40 14.16 -3.93
N SER A 56 -11.63 13.63 -3.85
CA SER A 56 -12.61 14.08 -2.86
C SER A 56 -12.31 13.63 -1.42
N GLU A 57 -11.55 12.56 -1.25
CA GLU A 57 -11.22 11.93 0.04
C GLU A 57 -9.93 12.46 0.67
N ILE A 58 -9.20 13.32 -0.05
CA ILE A 58 -7.95 13.89 0.43
C ILE A 58 -8.24 14.76 1.66
N THR A 59 -7.58 14.42 2.77
CA THR A 59 -7.69 15.15 4.03
C THR A 59 -6.51 16.10 4.21
N ARG A 60 -6.67 17.13 5.06
CA ARG A 60 -5.55 18.04 5.40
C ARG A 60 -4.38 17.30 6.04
N GLU A 61 -4.65 16.22 6.77
CA GLU A 61 -3.63 15.38 7.38
C GLU A 61 -2.76 14.68 6.33
N ASP A 62 -3.35 14.22 5.22
CA ASP A 62 -2.60 13.60 4.12
C ASP A 62 -1.59 14.56 3.50
N ILE A 63 -1.97 15.84 3.37
CA ILE A 63 -1.12 16.91 2.83
C ILE A 63 0.03 17.22 3.79
N LEU A 64 -0.27 17.36 5.09
CA LEU A 64 0.72 17.72 6.10
C LEU A 64 1.70 16.57 6.41
N THR A 65 1.25 15.33 6.34
CA THR A 65 2.08 14.16 6.67
C THR A 65 3.11 13.86 5.58
N GLY A 66 2.85 14.26 4.32
CA GLY A 66 3.75 14.00 3.19
C GLY A 66 4.06 12.51 2.96
N ARG A 67 3.18 11.63 3.43
CA ARG A 67 3.36 10.17 3.32
C ARG A 67 3.12 9.69 1.88
N PRO A 68 3.72 8.56 1.48
CA PRO A 68 3.45 7.95 0.18
C PRO A 68 1.96 7.63 0.05
N LEU A 69 1.35 8.11 -1.03
CA LEU A 69 -0.07 8.01 -1.33
C LEU A 69 -0.27 7.61 -2.79
N ARG A 70 -1.31 6.82 -3.03
CA ARG A 70 -1.82 6.49 -4.37
C ARG A 70 -3.07 7.31 -4.61
N LEU A 71 -2.96 8.29 -5.50
CA LEU A 71 -4.07 9.13 -5.93
C LEU A 71 -4.73 8.49 -7.15
N GLY A 72 -5.98 8.05 -7.01
CA GLY A 72 -6.74 7.46 -8.09
C GLY A 72 -7.83 8.40 -8.62
N GLY A 73 -8.00 8.47 -9.93
CA GLY A 73 -9.07 9.23 -10.55
C GLY A 73 -8.98 9.22 -12.07
N PHE A 74 -9.57 10.22 -12.71
CA PHE A 74 -9.52 10.43 -14.15
C PHE A 74 -8.71 11.67 -14.47
N VAL A 75 -7.93 11.63 -15.54
CA VAL A 75 -7.22 12.83 -16.03
C VAL A 75 -8.26 13.80 -16.59
N GLU A 76 -8.30 15.02 -16.06
CA GLU A 76 -9.23 16.04 -16.52
C GLU A 76 -8.86 16.53 -17.93
N LYS A 77 -9.87 16.69 -18.79
CA LYS A 77 -9.66 17.09 -20.19
C LYS A 77 -9.15 18.52 -20.30
N LYS A 78 -8.22 18.77 -21.22
CA LYS A 78 -7.57 20.06 -21.47
C LYS A 78 -6.76 20.61 -20.28
N THR A 79 -6.36 19.75 -19.35
CA THR A 79 -5.58 20.18 -18.16
C THR A 79 -4.13 19.73 -18.22
N VAL A 80 -3.76 18.87 -19.16
CA VAL A 80 -2.40 18.35 -19.30
C VAL A 80 -1.50 19.42 -19.91
N GLN A 81 -0.48 19.82 -19.16
CA GLN A 81 0.53 20.81 -19.55
C GLN A 81 1.91 20.18 -19.44
N TYR A 82 2.64 20.17 -20.54
CA TYR A 82 4.04 19.73 -20.58
C TYR A 82 4.96 20.89 -20.19
N VAL A 83 5.85 20.65 -19.22
CA VAL A 83 6.79 21.63 -18.68
C VAL A 83 8.21 21.07 -18.84
N GLY A 84 8.97 21.64 -19.76
CA GLY A 84 10.32 21.16 -20.10
C GLY A 84 10.31 19.83 -20.87
N GLU A 85 11.38 19.04 -20.77
CA GLU A 85 11.52 17.79 -21.55
C GLU A 85 10.75 16.60 -20.95
N ARG A 86 10.56 16.55 -19.61
CA ARG A 86 9.97 15.38 -18.92
C ARG A 86 8.98 15.75 -17.80
N GLY A 87 8.73 17.04 -17.58
CA GLY A 87 7.75 17.50 -16.60
C GLY A 87 6.36 17.54 -17.21
N VAL A 88 5.36 17.05 -16.50
CA VAL A 88 3.94 17.16 -16.86
C VAL A 88 3.13 17.54 -15.65
N ILE A 89 2.25 18.53 -15.84
CA ILE A 89 1.29 18.98 -14.84
C ILE A 89 -0.09 18.64 -15.39
N PHE A 90 -0.93 18.00 -14.58
CA PHE A 90 -2.29 17.65 -14.96
C PHE A 90 -3.20 17.62 -13.74
N PHE A 91 -4.50 17.64 -13.96
CA PHE A 91 -5.48 17.50 -12.89
C PHE A 91 -6.08 16.11 -12.90
N VAL A 92 -6.21 15.54 -11.71
CA VAL A 92 -6.91 14.26 -11.49
C VAL A 92 -8.23 14.55 -10.79
N THR A 93 -9.33 14.07 -11.37
CA THR A 93 -10.68 14.28 -10.86
C THR A 93 -11.43 12.97 -10.61
N ASP A 94 -12.33 12.98 -9.64
CA ASP A 94 -13.32 11.93 -9.37
C ASP A 94 -14.77 12.41 -9.67
N ASN A 95 -14.93 13.45 -10.49
CA ASN A 95 -16.16 14.18 -10.76
C ASN A 95 -16.73 14.99 -9.59
N LYS A 96 -16.10 14.99 -8.40
CA LYS A 96 -16.49 15.82 -7.25
C LYS A 96 -15.46 16.89 -6.94
N LYS A 97 -14.18 16.51 -6.93
CA LYS A 97 -13.04 17.41 -6.79
C LYS A 97 -12.01 17.14 -7.88
N HIS A 98 -11.11 18.10 -8.06
CA HIS A 98 -9.92 17.96 -8.88
C HIS A 98 -8.70 18.27 -8.01
N GLU A 99 -7.63 17.51 -8.19
CA GLU A 99 -6.37 17.69 -7.49
C GLU A 99 -5.24 17.90 -8.50
N LYS A 100 -4.34 18.83 -8.20
CA LYS A 100 -3.24 19.17 -9.11
C LYS A 100 -2.08 18.22 -8.89
N VAL A 101 -1.67 17.53 -9.95
CA VAL A 101 -0.54 16.60 -9.95
C VAL A 101 0.62 17.17 -10.75
N VAL A 102 1.80 17.14 -10.16
CA VAL A 102 3.08 17.46 -10.80
C VAL A 102 3.87 16.17 -10.92
N PHE A 103 4.17 15.77 -12.16
CA PHE A 103 4.95 14.57 -12.45
C PHE A 103 6.20 14.95 -13.23
N ASN A 104 7.33 14.31 -12.90
CA ASN A 104 8.57 14.49 -13.64
C ASN A 104 9.16 13.12 -13.95
N GLY A 105 9.09 12.70 -15.21
CA GLY A 105 9.52 11.37 -15.63
C GLY A 105 8.95 10.96 -16.98
N ALA A 106 9.18 9.70 -17.34
CA ALA A 106 8.58 9.12 -18.53
C ALA A 106 7.10 8.83 -18.27
N LEU A 107 6.23 9.43 -19.09
CA LEU A 107 4.81 9.10 -19.07
C LEU A 107 4.60 7.76 -19.78
N PRO A 108 3.70 6.89 -19.28
CA PRO A 108 3.27 5.71 -20.02
C PRO A 108 2.59 6.12 -21.33
N ASP A 109 2.77 5.34 -22.39
CA ASP A 109 2.14 5.59 -23.72
C ASP A 109 0.60 5.62 -23.67
N LEU A 110 0.01 5.00 -22.64
CA LEU A 110 -1.41 4.93 -22.38
C LEU A 110 -1.96 6.12 -21.58
N PHE A 111 -1.13 7.07 -21.18
CA PHE A 111 -1.61 8.26 -20.50
C PHE A 111 -2.37 9.16 -21.49
N ARG A 112 -3.67 9.36 -21.25
CA ARG A 112 -4.51 10.28 -22.03
C ARG A 112 -5.52 10.99 -21.15
N GLU A 113 -5.95 12.15 -21.64
CA GLU A 113 -7.04 12.90 -21.04
C GLU A 113 -8.35 12.08 -21.04
N GLY A 114 -9.09 12.15 -19.94
CA GLY A 114 -10.35 11.43 -19.75
C GLY A 114 -10.21 9.93 -19.45
N GLN A 115 -8.99 9.39 -19.35
CA GLN A 115 -8.75 8.02 -18.92
C GLN A 115 -8.50 7.92 -17.41
N GLY A 116 -8.81 6.76 -16.85
CA GLY A 116 -8.54 6.43 -15.45
C GLY A 116 -7.04 6.23 -15.22
N VAL A 117 -6.53 6.86 -14.18
CA VAL A 117 -5.11 6.86 -13.81
C VAL A 117 -4.94 6.68 -12.30
N ILE A 118 -3.87 6.00 -11.91
CA ILE A 118 -3.41 5.95 -10.53
C ILE A 118 -2.01 6.57 -10.49
N VAL A 119 -1.85 7.61 -9.69
CA VAL A 119 -0.57 8.30 -9.49
C VAL A 119 -0.04 7.93 -8.11
N GLU A 120 1.12 7.29 -8.05
CA GLU A 120 1.86 7.07 -6.81
C GLU A 120 2.75 8.28 -6.55
N GLY A 121 2.66 8.87 -5.37
CA GLY A 121 3.35 10.12 -5.05
C GLY A 121 3.22 10.52 -3.59
N HIS A 122 3.47 11.79 -3.31
CA HIS A 122 3.32 12.40 -1.99
C HIS A 122 2.99 13.89 -2.13
N PHE A 123 2.47 14.50 -1.07
CA PHE A 123 2.28 15.94 -1.02
C PHE A 123 3.57 16.65 -0.64
N ASP A 124 3.91 17.72 -1.38
CA ASP A 124 4.95 18.66 -0.99
C ASP A 124 4.43 19.65 0.06
N LYS A 125 5.34 20.35 0.74
CA LYS A 125 5.06 21.38 1.76
C LYS A 125 4.17 22.52 1.25
N GLN A 126 4.14 22.70 -0.06
CA GLN A 126 3.33 23.71 -0.76
C GLN A 126 1.90 23.24 -1.03
N GLY A 127 1.58 21.98 -0.75
CA GLY A 127 0.26 21.37 -0.96
C GLY A 127 0.05 20.75 -2.35
N PHE A 128 1.08 20.72 -3.20
CA PHE A 128 1.00 20.06 -4.51
C PHE A 128 1.27 18.57 -4.40
N PHE A 129 0.56 17.75 -5.19
CA PHE A 129 0.82 16.33 -5.26
C PHE A 129 1.95 16.03 -6.25
N VAL A 130 3.09 15.58 -5.73
CA VAL A 130 4.27 15.21 -6.53
C VAL A 130 4.20 13.72 -6.84
N GLY A 131 3.92 13.39 -8.10
CA GLY A 131 3.87 12.03 -8.60
C GLY A 131 5.26 11.48 -8.89
N THR A 132 5.55 10.30 -8.35
CA THR A 132 6.77 9.52 -8.62
C THR A 132 6.52 8.47 -9.71
N ARG A 133 5.31 7.91 -9.79
CA ARG A 133 4.94 6.90 -10.78
C ARG A 133 3.50 7.07 -11.24
N ILE A 134 3.28 6.88 -12.54
CA ILE A 134 1.93 6.86 -13.12
C ILE A 134 1.63 5.44 -13.59
N LEU A 135 0.48 4.94 -13.18
CA LEU A 135 -0.11 3.69 -13.62
C LEU A 135 -1.38 4.04 -14.41
N ALA A 136 -1.27 4.03 -15.74
CA ALA A 136 -2.41 4.15 -16.64
C ALA A 136 -2.92 2.74 -16.98
N LYS A 137 -4.25 2.59 -17.09
CA LYS A 137 -4.84 1.30 -17.46
C LYS A 137 -4.47 0.96 -18.91
N HIS A 138 -4.04 -0.28 -19.15
CA HIS A 138 -3.93 -0.85 -20.49
C HIS A 138 -5.35 -1.15 -21.00
N ASP A 139 -5.90 -0.32 -21.88
CA ASP A 139 -7.09 -0.66 -22.66
C ASP A 139 -6.65 -1.43 -23.91
N GLU A 140 -6.08 -2.62 -23.70
CA GLU A 140 -5.89 -3.57 -24.79
C GLU A 140 -7.13 -4.46 -24.84
N THR A 141 -8.14 -4.00 -25.59
CA THR A 141 -9.12 -4.94 -26.15
C THR A 141 -8.36 -5.77 -27.20
N TYR A 142 -7.62 -6.78 -26.73
CA TYR A 142 -6.90 -7.73 -27.57
C TYR A 142 -7.91 -8.46 -28.44
N MET A 143 -7.90 -8.18 -29.73
CA MET A 143 -8.67 -8.94 -30.71
C MET A 143 -7.73 -9.96 -31.34
N PRO A 144 -7.86 -11.26 -31.02
CA PRO A 144 -7.00 -12.30 -31.59
C PRO A 144 -7.09 -12.28 -33.12
N LYS A 145 -5.97 -12.51 -33.80
CA LYS A 145 -5.93 -12.58 -35.27
C LYS A 145 -6.96 -13.56 -35.84
N GLU A 146 -7.21 -14.66 -35.13
CA GLU A 146 -8.24 -15.64 -35.47
C GLU A 146 -9.65 -15.04 -35.56
N THR A 147 -9.99 -14.07 -34.71
CA THR A 147 -11.30 -13.40 -34.73
C THR A 147 -11.41 -12.44 -35.92
N ALA A 148 -10.32 -11.71 -36.25
CA ALA A 148 -10.28 -10.82 -37.41
C ALA A 148 -10.39 -11.56 -38.75
N ASP A 149 -9.73 -12.72 -38.87
CA ASP A 149 -9.76 -13.53 -40.09
C ASP A 149 -11.12 -14.18 -40.32
N ARG A 150 -11.81 -14.63 -39.27
CA ARG A 150 -13.17 -15.20 -39.38
C ARG A 150 -14.21 -14.16 -39.80
N LEU A 151 -14.07 -12.91 -39.32
CA LEU A 151 -14.91 -11.79 -39.71
C LEU A 151 -14.72 -11.39 -41.19
N LYS A 152 -13.46 -11.33 -41.68
CA LYS A 152 -13.18 -11.08 -43.10
C LYS A 152 -13.69 -12.19 -44.02
N LYS A 153 -13.59 -13.46 -43.59
CA LYS A 153 -14.02 -14.60 -44.41
C LYS A 153 -15.54 -14.67 -44.59
N HIS A 154 -16.31 -14.28 -43.57
CA HIS A 154 -17.77 -14.18 -43.69
C HIS A 154 -18.21 -13.03 -44.59
N TYR A 155 -17.50 -11.90 -44.60
CA TYR A 155 -17.86 -10.73 -45.39
C TYR A 155 -17.61 -10.90 -46.91
N ILE A 156 -16.76 -11.85 -47.31
CA ILE A 156 -16.43 -12.11 -48.73
C ILE A 156 -17.38 -13.14 -49.37
N MET A 157 -18.08 -13.96 -48.57
CA MET A 157 -18.98 -15.01 -49.08
C MET A 157 -20.41 -14.52 -49.41
N GLU A 158 -20.74 -13.26 -49.11
CA GLU A 158 -22.09 -12.69 -49.29
C GLU A 158 -22.15 -11.67 -50.45
N LYS A 159 -21.21 -11.76 -51.41
CA LYS A 159 -21.19 -10.97 -52.63
C LYS A 159 -20.98 -11.86 -53.85
#